data_AF-A0A0H5LRH9-F1
#
_entry.id   AF-A0A0H5LRH9-F1
#
_cell.length_a   1.000
_cell.length_b   1.000
_cell.length_c   1.000
_cell.angle_alpha   90.00
_cell.angle_beta   90.00
_cell.angle_gamma   90.00
#
_symmetry.space_group_name_H-M   'P 1'
#
loop_
_entity.id
_entity.type
_entity.pdbx_description
1 polymer ?
#
loop_
_entity_poly.entity_id
_entity_poly.type
_entity_poly.pdbx_seq_one_letter_code
_entity_poly.pdbx_strand_id
1 'polypeptide(L)'
;MKYYFSPSTLGLYREEMKPRYIAAESWPSDAIEVTQDIYDQYTNAAPTGKEIGVDNAQPCWVDIQASALTPDQLAAKARAHRDDFIIATDPMMVSDYSIDDIPLTAAQRTELNTARALYRAWPTVENWPLIELPELPQWLLVEAVNQGYRVPVWPPEM
;
A
#
# COMPACT_ATOMS: atom_id res chain seq x y z
N MET A 1 -25.23 -17.51 29.06
CA MET A 1 -25.48 -16.78 27.79
C MET A 1 -24.80 -17.57 26.67
N LYS A 2 -25.38 -17.65 25.47
CA LYS A 2 -24.78 -18.39 24.35
C LYS A 2 -24.23 -17.44 23.29
N TYR A 3 -23.10 -17.83 22.70
CA TYR A 3 -22.39 -17.07 21.69
C TYR A 3 -22.11 -17.95 20.49
N TYR A 4 -22.04 -17.33 19.32
CA TYR A 4 -21.82 -18.01 18.05
C TYR A 4 -20.73 -17.33 17.25
N PHE A 5 -19.96 -18.12 16.52
CA PHE A 5 -18.99 -17.66 15.53
C PHE A 5 -19.38 -18.20 14.16
N SER A 6 -19.21 -17.41 13.10
CA SER A 6 -19.38 -17.88 11.73
C SER A 6 -18.04 -17.81 11.00
N PRO A 7 -17.49 -18.95 10.55
CA PRO A 7 -16.28 -18.97 9.73
C PRO A 7 -16.40 -18.18 8.42
N SER A 8 -17.58 -18.15 7.80
CA SER A 8 -17.80 -17.45 6.53
C SER A 8 -17.89 -15.93 6.66
N THR A 9 -18.48 -15.41 7.74
CA THR A 9 -18.59 -13.97 7.96
C THR A 9 -17.50 -13.40 8.86
N LEU A 10 -16.70 -14.27 9.50
CA LEU A 10 -15.77 -13.93 10.57
C LEU A 10 -16.45 -13.21 11.75
N GLY A 11 -17.79 -13.30 11.83
CA GLY A 11 -18.61 -12.58 12.79
C GLY A 11 -18.81 -13.36 14.09
N LEU A 12 -18.89 -12.62 15.20
CA LEU A 12 -19.30 -13.13 16.51
C LEU A 12 -20.70 -12.60 16.87
N TYR A 13 -21.59 -13.50 17.28
CA TYR A 13 -23.02 -13.23 17.49
C TYR A 13 -23.46 -13.64 18.89
N ARG A 14 -24.35 -12.86 19.49
CA ARG A 14 -25.03 -13.20 20.76
C ARG A 14 -26.36 -13.87 20.47
N GLU A 15 -26.71 -14.92 21.22
CA GLU A 15 -28.00 -15.62 21.06
C GLU A 15 -29.20 -14.67 21.20
N GLU A 16 -29.12 -13.67 22.07
CA GLU A 16 -30.18 -12.68 22.28
C GLU A 16 -30.52 -11.86 21.02
N MET A 17 -29.56 -11.70 20.11
CA MET A 17 -29.73 -10.98 18.85
C MET A 17 -30.17 -11.88 17.70
N LYS A 18 -30.14 -13.21 17.88
CA LYS A 18 -30.51 -14.18 16.85
C LYS A 18 -31.90 -13.94 16.22
N PRO A 19 -32.97 -13.62 16.99
CA PRO A 19 -34.27 -13.32 16.38
C PRO A 19 -34.23 -12.13 15.41
N ARG A 20 -33.38 -11.12 15.69
CA ARG A 20 -33.20 -9.96 14.81
C ARG A 20 -32.47 -10.33 13.52
N TYR A 21 -31.40 -11.12 13.61
CA TYR A 21 -30.66 -11.57 12.44
C TYR A 21 -31.50 -12.50 11.55
N ILE A 22 -32.30 -13.38 12.14
CA ILE A 22 -33.24 -14.24 11.39
C ILE A 22 -34.30 -13.38 10.68
N ALA A 23 -34.90 -12.41 11.38
CA ALA A 23 -35.88 -11.49 10.78
C ALA A 23 -35.29 -10.64 9.63
N ALA A 24 -33.98 -10.39 9.67
CA ALA A 24 -33.24 -9.68 8.62
C ALA A 24 -32.57 -10.63 7.61
N GLU A 25 -32.86 -11.93 7.63
CA GLU A 25 -32.27 -12.95 6.73
C GLU A 25 -30.73 -12.93 6.70
N SER A 26 -30.10 -12.53 7.81
CA SER A 26 -28.65 -12.32 7.94
C SER A 26 -28.00 -13.24 8.96
N TRP A 27 -28.74 -14.21 9.51
CA TRP A 27 -28.19 -15.23 10.40
C TRP A 27 -27.32 -16.22 9.59
N PRO A 28 -26.03 -16.39 9.93
CA PRO A 28 -25.16 -17.28 9.19
C PRO A 28 -25.57 -18.75 9.38
N SER A 29 -25.56 -19.52 8.28
CA SER A 29 -25.89 -20.94 8.29
C SER A 29 -24.80 -21.82 8.89
N ASP A 30 -23.56 -21.33 8.91
CA ASP A 30 -22.37 -21.96 9.48
C ASP A 30 -22.05 -21.47 10.90
N ALA A 31 -23.02 -20.83 11.57
CA ALA A 31 -22.87 -20.38 12.95
C ALA A 31 -22.63 -21.57 13.89
N ILE A 32 -21.47 -21.60 14.53
CA ILE A 32 -21.10 -22.59 15.54
C ILE A 32 -21.12 -21.97 16.94
N GLU A 33 -21.59 -22.72 17.94
CA GLU A 33 -21.59 -22.25 19.33
C GLU A 33 -20.14 -22.17 19.86
N VAL A 34 -19.78 -21.04 20.48
CA VAL A 34 -18.47 -20.81 21.10
C VAL A 34 -18.62 -20.45 22.58
N THR A 35 -17.53 -20.61 23.33
CA THR A 35 -17.51 -20.24 24.75
C THR A 35 -17.51 -18.72 24.92
N GLN A 36 -17.91 -18.25 26.10
CA GLN A 36 -17.84 -16.83 26.44
C GLN A 36 -16.39 -16.30 26.37
N ASP A 37 -15.41 -17.09 26.82
CA ASP A 37 -14.00 -16.71 26.77
C ASP A 37 -13.52 -16.45 25.34
N ILE A 38 -13.92 -17.29 24.38
CA ILE A 38 -13.63 -17.08 22.95
C ILE A 38 -14.34 -15.81 22.46
N TYR A 39 -15.62 -15.64 22.82
CA TYR A 39 -16.37 -14.46 22.43
C TYR A 39 -15.71 -13.15 22.90
N ASP A 40 -15.33 -13.10 24.18
CA ASP A 40 -14.70 -11.94 24.80
C ASP A 40 -13.29 -11.71 24.20
N GLN A 41 -12.52 -12.77 23.95
CA GLN A 41 -11.19 -12.67 23.32
C GLN A 41 -11.24 -11.95 21.96
N TYR A 42 -12.20 -12.30 21.10
CA TYR A 42 -12.24 -11.81 19.71
C TYR A 42 -13.19 -10.63 19.47
N THR A 43 -13.95 -10.20 20.49
CA THR A 43 -14.70 -8.93 20.46
C THR A 43 -13.95 -7.77 21.12
N ASN A 44 -12.85 -8.06 21.82
CA ASN A 44 -11.90 -7.05 22.27
C ASN A 44 -11.11 -6.44 21.10
N ALA A 45 -10.39 -5.36 21.37
CA ALA A 45 -9.50 -4.75 20.40
C ALA A 45 -8.49 -5.77 19.87
N ALA A 46 -8.41 -5.89 18.55
CA ALA A 46 -7.45 -6.77 17.90
C ALA A 46 -6.01 -6.39 18.29
N PRO A 47 -5.11 -7.37 18.48
CA PRO A 47 -3.68 -7.11 18.64
C PRO A 47 -3.15 -6.29 17.46
N THR A 48 -2.13 -5.46 17.70
CA THR A 48 -1.51 -4.65 16.64
C THR A 48 -1.06 -5.52 15.47
N GLY A 49 -1.51 -5.18 14.27
CA GLY A 49 -1.15 -5.89 13.04
C GLY A 49 -1.88 -7.21 12.83
N LYS A 50 -2.91 -7.53 13.62
CA LYS A 50 -3.70 -8.76 13.46
C LYS A 50 -5.17 -8.47 13.19
N GLU A 51 -5.81 -9.39 12.49
CA GLU A 51 -7.24 -9.44 12.27
C GLU A 51 -7.79 -10.82 12.63
N ILE A 52 -9.11 -10.92 12.78
CA ILE A 52 -9.76 -12.20 13.04
C ILE A 52 -9.73 -13.05 11.76
N GLY A 53 -9.26 -14.27 11.88
CA GLY A 53 -9.30 -15.29 10.84
C GLY A 53 -9.91 -16.59 11.36
N VAL A 54 -9.77 -17.66 10.58
CA VAL A 54 -10.28 -18.99 10.92
C VAL A 54 -9.15 -20.01 10.89
N ASP A 55 -9.04 -20.80 11.94
CA ASP A 55 -8.26 -22.03 11.95
C ASP A 55 -9.15 -23.18 12.49
N ASN A 56 -9.27 -24.26 11.72
CA ASN A 56 -10.11 -25.42 12.08
C ASN A 56 -11.53 -25.05 12.57
N ALA A 57 -12.19 -24.13 11.84
CA ALA A 57 -13.51 -23.57 12.16
C ALA A 57 -13.60 -22.75 13.46
N GLN A 58 -12.49 -22.50 14.16
CA GLN A 58 -12.44 -21.62 15.33
C GLN A 58 -11.84 -20.25 14.96
N PRO A 59 -12.22 -19.17 15.64
CA PRO A 59 -11.60 -17.88 15.43
C PRO A 59 -10.13 -17.91 15.89
N CYS A 60 -9.25 -17.32 15.09
CA CYS A 60 -7.83 -17.14 15.39
C CYS A 60 -7.38 -15.72 15.05
N TRP A 61 -6.31 -15.23 15.67
CA TRP A 61 -5.67 -13.99 15.24
C TRP A 61 -4.69 -14.29 14.13
N VAL A 62 -4.99 -13.82 12.92
CA VAL A 62 -4.08 -13.90 11.77
C VAL A 62 -3.36 -12.58 11.61
N ASP A 63 -2.12 -12.62 11.14
CA ASP A 63 -1.42 -11.40 10.77
C ASP A 63 -2.18 -10.75 9.62
N ILE A 64 -2.45 -9.45 9.72
CA ILE A 64 -3.00 -8.66 8.61
C ILE A 64 -1.98 -8.79 7.49
N GLN A 65 -2.26 -9.67 6.55
CA GLN A 65 -1.58 -9.66 5.28
C GLN A 65 -2.01 -8.33 4.66
N ALA A 66 -1.13 -7.32 4.66
CA ALA A 66 -1.35 -6.13 3.87
C ALA A 66 -1.59 -6.63 2.45
N SER A 67 -2.85 -6.72 2.03
CA SER A 67 -3.25 -7.50 0.86
C SER A 67 -2.28 -7.22 -0.26
N ALA A 68 -1.49 -8.24 -0.64
CA ALA A 68 -0.44 -8.09 -1.63
C ALA A 68 -1.05 -7.38 -2.84
N LEU A 69 -0.50 -6.20 -3.17
CA LEU A 69 -1.06 -5.35 -4.21
C LEU A 69 -1.25 -6.17 -5.48
N THR A 70 -2.41 -6.06 -6.12
CA THR A 70 -2.63 -6.72 -7.41
C THR A 70 -1.58 -6.23 -8.43
N PRO A 71 -1.31 -6.98 -9.51
CA PRO A 71 -0.38 -6.53 -10.55
C PRO A 71 -0.70 -5.13 -11.07
N ASP A 72 -1.99 -4.80 -11.23
CA ASP A 72 -2.44 -3.47 -11.66
C ASP A 72 -2.19 -2.39 -10.60
N GLN A 73 -2.37 -2.72 -9.31
CA GLN A 73 -2.07 -1.79 -8.22
C GLN A 73 -0.56 -1.56 -8.06
N LEU A 74 0.27 -2.59 -8.23
CA LEU A 74 1.73 -2.46 -8.28
C LEU A 74 2.15 -1.57 -9.44
N ALA A 75 1.58 -1.80 -10.62
CA ALA A 75 1.80 -1.00 -11.82
C ALA A 75 1.38 0.47 -11.61
N ALA A 76 0.23 0.72 -10.97
CA ALA A 76 -0.23 2.06 -10.64
C ALA A 76 0.71 2.77 -9.65
N LYS A 77 1.15 2.07 -8.59
CA LYS A 77 2.08 2.60 -7.59
C LYS A 77 3.44 2.93 -8.19
N ALA A 78 3.98 2.05 -9.04
CA ALA A 78 5.20 2.32 -9.79
C ALA A 78 5.06 3.58 -10.67
N ARG A 79 3.96 3.73 -11.43
CA ARG A 79 3.72 4.94 -12.23
C ARG A 79 3.64 6.20 -11.38
N ALA A 80 3.03 6.12 -10.19
CA ALA A 80 3.01 7.25 -9.26
C ALA A 80 4.43 7.69 -8.87
N HIS A 81 5.35 6.75 -8.57
CA HIS A 81 6.75 7.08 -8.27
C HIS A 81 7.48 7.75 -9.44
N ARG A 82 7.18 7.33 -10.68
CA ARG A 82 7.66 8.04 -11.87
C ARG A 82 7.13 9.47 -11.91
N ASP A 83 5.82 9.63 -11.71
CA ASP A 83 5.14 10.92 -11.83
C ASP A 83 5.62 11.90 -10.75
N ASP A 84 5.84 11.42 -9.52
CA ASP A 84 6.41 12.21 -8.42
C ASP A 84 7.78 12.81 -8.78
N PHE A 85 8.65 12.02 -9.42
CA PHE A 85 9.95 12.51 -9.89
C PHE A 85 9.81 13.53 -11.02
N ILE A 86 8.91 13.28 -11.99
CA ILE A 86 8.67 14.21 -13.10
C ILE A 86 8.10 15.54 -12.59
N ILE A 87 7.20 15.51 -11.62
CA ILE A 87 6.62 16.70 -11.00
C ILE A 87 7.69 17.49 -10.25
N ALA A 88 8.47 16.83 -9.38
CA ALA A 88 9.50 17.49 -8.59
C ALA A 88 10.61 18.12 -9.44
N THR A 89 10.89 17.55 -10.63
CA THR A 89 11.91 18.07 -11.55
C THR A 89 11.35 18.97 -12.64
N ASP A 90 10.05 19.24 -12.67
CA ASP A 90 9.44 20.10 -13.69
C ASP A 90 9.92 21.57 -13.62
N PRO A 91 10.04 22.21 -12.43
CA PRO A 91 10.58 23.56 -12.32
C PRO A 91 12.00 23.70 -12.89
N MET A 92 12.81 22.65 -12.78
CA MET A 92 14.20 22.63 -13.29
C MET A 92 14.29 22.70 -14.82
N MET A 93 13.18 22.42 -15.51
CA MET A 93 13.10 22.51 -16.97
C MET A 93 13.02 23.94 -17.49
N VAL A 94 12.70 24.91 -16.63
CA VAL A 94 12.65 26.32 -17.02
C VAL A 94 14.06 26.82 -17.34
N SER A 95 14.19 27.60 -18.41
CA SER A 95 15.50 28.01 -18.95
C SER A 95 16.31 28.90 -18.01
N ASP A 96 15.67 29.62 -17.09
CA ASP A 96 16.29 30.51 -16.11
C ASP A 96 16.36 29.88 -14.70
N TYR A 97 15.99 28.59 -14.56
CA TYR A 97 16.12 27.89 -13.29
C TYR A 97 17.58 27.86 -12.82
N SER A 98 17.75 28.15 -11.53
CA SER A 98 19.04 28.22 -10.85
C SER A 98 18.96 27.53 -9.49
N ILE A 99 20.08 26.96 -9.08
CA ILE A 99 20.28 26.40 -7.74
C ILE A 99 21.20 27.37 -7.01
N ASP A 100 20.75 27.93 -5.89
CA ASP A 100 21.48 28.95 -5.12
C ASP A 100 21.99 30.13 -5.98
N ASP A 101 21.10 30.70 -6.81
CA ASP A 101 21.38 31.78 -7.77
C ASP A 101 22.40 31.43 -8.88
N ILE A 102 22.78 30.15 -9.01
CA ILE A 102 23.67 29.65 -10.06
C ILE A 102 22.85 28.93 -11.14
N PRO A 103 22.84 29.41 -12.40
CA PRO A 103 22.16 28.73 -13.49
C PRO A 103 22.70 27.32 -13.71
N LEU A 104 21.81 26.38 -14.05
CA LEU A 104 22.23 25.02 -14.41
C LEU A 104 23.21 25.02 -15.57
N THR A 105 24.33 24.31 -15.40
CA THR A 105 25.32 24.10 -16.46
C THR A 105 24.75 23.28 -17.62
N ALA A 106 25.38 23.34 -18.79
CA ALA A 106 25.00 22.51 -19.93
C ALA A 106 25.02 21.01 -19.60
N ALA A 107 26.02 20.56 -18.82
CA ALA A 107 26.12 19.17 -18.38
C ALA A 107 24.94 18.78 -17.48
N GLN A 108 24.61 19.60 -16.47
CA GLN A 108 23.45 19.36 -15.60
C GLN A 108 22.14 19.34 -16.37
N ARG A 109 21.96 20.22 -17.36
CA ARG A 109 20.76 20.19 -18.23
C ARG A 109 20.68 18.90 -19.04
N THR A 110 21.80 18.41 -19.57
CA THR A 110 21.85 17.12 -20.26
C THR A 110 21.51 15.98 -19.30
N GLU A 111 22.09 15.97 -18.10
CA GLU A 111 21.81 14.96 -17.08
C GLU A 111 20.34 14.94 -16.64
N LEU A 112 19.74 16.11 -16.39
CA LEU A 112 18.31 16.27 -16.09
C LEU A 112 17.42 15.71 -17.21
N ASN A 113 17.72 16.06 -18.46
CA ASN A 113 16.96 15.61 -19.61
C ASN A 113 17.06 14.09 -19.79
N THR A 114 18.26 13.53 -19.63
CA THR A 114 18.51 12.09 -19.69
C THR A 114 17.75 11.36 -18.58
N ALA A 115 17.84 11.82 -17.33
CA ALA A 115 17.14 11.22 -16.20
C ALA A 115 15.62 11.25 -16.39
N ARG A 116 15.05 12.40 -16.79
CA ARG A 116 13.61 12.52 -17.09
C ARG A 116 13.19 11.62 -18.26
N ALA A 117 14.04 11.40 -19.26
CA ALA A 117 13.76 10.47 -20.35
C ALA A 117 13.76 9.01 -19.87
N LEU A 118 14.73 8.62 -19.04
CA LEU A 118 14.79 7.27 -18.44
C LEU A 118 13.55 6.99 -17.60
N TYR A 119 13.15 7.93 -16.74
CA TYR A 119 11.93 7.80 -15.94
C TYR A 119 10.66 7.66 -16.80
N ARG A 120 10.55 8.41 -17.90
CA ARG A 120 9.40 8.28 -18.82
C ARG A 120 9.36 6.93 -19.53
N ALA A 121 10.52 6.38 -19.89
CA ALA A 121 10.64 5.07 -20.54
C ALA A 121 10.58 3.89 -19.56
N TRP A 122 10.77 4.13 -18.26
CA TRP A 122 10.83 3.08 -17.23
C TRP A 122 9.62 2.12 -17.23
N PRO A 123 8.36 2.57 -17.43
CA PRO A 123 7.20 1.66 -17.53
C PRO A 123 7.15 0.76 -18.77
N THR A 124 8.08 0.93 -19.70
CA THR A 124 8.20 0.09 -20.91
C THR A 124 9.41 -0.84 -20.87
N VAL A 125 10.19 -0.82 -19.78
CA VAL A 125 11.35 -1.69 -19.58
C VAL A 125 10.89 -3.11 -19.27
N GLU A 126 11.66 -4.10 -19.70
CA GLU A 126 11.41 -5.51 -19.40
C GLU A 126 11.35 -5.76 -17.89
N ASN A 127 10.48 -6.68 -17.45
CA ASN A 127 10.24 -7.03 -16.04
C ASN A 127 9.61 -5.94 -15.16
N TRP A 128 9.19 -4.81 -15.74
CA TRP A 128 8.37 -3.81 -15.05
C TRP A 128 7.04 -4.41 -14.52
N PRO A 129 6.52 -4.03 -13.34
CA PRO A 129 6.92 -2.91 -12.49
C PRO A 129 7.98 -3.19 -11.41
N LEU A 130 8.33 -4.46 -11.18
CA LEU A 130 9.20 -4.88 -10.07
C LEU A 130 10.69 -4.84 -10.46
N ILE A 131 11.13 -3.69 -10.98
CA ILE A 131 12.53 -3.39 -11.25
C ILE A 131 12.94 -2.12 -10.50
N GLU A 132 14.24 -1.97 -10.29
CA GLU A 132 14.81 -0.77 -9.66
C GLU A 132 14.45 0.51 -10.42
N LEU A 133 14.37 1.61 -9.69
CA LEU A 133 14.22 2.94 -10.29
C LEU A 133 15.49 3.33 -11.06
N PRO A 134 15.37 4.16 -12.11
CA PRO A 134 16.54 4.67 -12.80
C PRO A 134 17.47 5.43 -11.85
N GLU A 135 18.77 5.15 -11.94
CA GLU A 135 19.78 5.85 -11.14
C GLU A 135 19.80 7.36 -11.46
N LEU A 136 20.02 8.16 -10.43
CA LEU A 136 20.03 9.63 -10.53
C LEU A 136 21.41 10.18 -10.15
N PRO A 137 21.92 11.20 -10.86
CA PRO A 137 23.04 12.00 -10.41
C PRO A 137 22.76 12.59 -9.02
N GLN A 138 23.77 12.64 -8.15
CA GLN A 138 23.60 13.07 -6.76
C GLN A 138 23.01 14.47 -6.64
N TRP A 139 23.47 15.44 -7.44
CA TRP A 139 22.95 16.81 -7.39
C TRP A 139 21.46 16.87 -7.77
N LEU A 140 21.03 16.06 -8.75
CA LEU A 140 19.66 16.03 -9.22
C LEU A 140 18.74 15.39 -8.19
N LEU A 141 19.22 14.34 -7.52
CA LEU A 141 18.50 13.72 -6.41
C LEU A 141 18.30 14.71 -5.26
N VAL A 142 19.37 15.40 -4.84
CA VAL A 142 19.32 16.41 -3.79
C VAL A 142 18.33 17.52 -4.15
N GLU A 143 18.43 18.06 -5.37
CA GLU A 143 17.54 19.13 -5.79
C GLU A 143 16.09 18.67 -5.94
N ALA A 144 15.85 17.45 -6.45
CA ALA A 144 14.50 16.89 -6.53
C ALA A 144 13.87 16.77 -5.12
N VAL A 145 14.66 16.32 -4.13
CA VAL A 145 14.21 16.24 -2.73
C VAL A 145 13.89 17.62 -2.16
N ASN A 146 14.70 18.65 -2.48
CA ASN A 146 14.41 20.04 -2.13
C ASN A 146 13.07 20.52 -2.73
N GLN A 147 12.76 20.08 -3.96
CA GLN A 147 11.49 20.35 -4.65
C GLN A 147 10.33 19.42 -4.20
N GLY A 148 10.50 18.67 -3.12
CA GLY A 148 9.44 17.86 -2.52
C GLY A 148 9.39 16.41 -2.97
N TYR A 149 10.32 15.95 -3.81
CA TYR A 149 10.46 14.53 -4.11
C TYR A 149 10.70 13.72 -2.83
N ARG A 150 10.14 12.52 -2.79
CA ARG A 150 10.41 11.54 -1.73
C ARG A 150 10.92 10.29 -2.42
N VAL A 151 12.15 9.90 -2.09
CA VAL A 151 12.74 8.68 -2.64
C VAL A 151 11.90 7.49 -2.15
N PRO A 152 11.20 6.80 -3.05
CA PRO A 152 10.36 5.69 -2.64
C PRO A 152 11.23 4.47 -2.34
N VAL A 153 10.75 3.61 -1.44
CA VAL A 153 11.27 2.26 -1.27
C VAL A 153 10.64 1.41 -2.37
N TRP A 154 11.38 1.18 -3.45
CA TRP A 154 10.94 0.42 -4.61
C TRP A 154 12.11 -0.35 -5.23
N PRO A 155 11.92 -1.63 -5.64
CA PRO A 155 10.71 -2.44 -5.48
C PRO A 155 10.43 -2.75 -3.99
N PRO A 156 9.17 -3.08 -3.62
CA PRO A 156 8.88 -3.51 -2.26
C PRO A 156 9.65 -4.81 -1.96
N GLU A 157 10.26 -4.89 -0.77
CA GLU A 157 10.85 -6.14 -0.29
C GLU A 157 9.76 -7.23 -0.24
N MET A 158 10.08 -8.43 -0.76
CA MET A 158 9.18 -9.59 -0.78
C MET A 158 9.07 -10.24 0.60
#